data_AF-A0A3N5H043-F1
#
_entry.id   AF-A0A3N5H043-F1
#
_cell.length_a   1.000
_cell.length_b   1.000
_cell.length_c   1.000
_cell.angle_alpha   90.00
_cell.angle_beta   90.00
_cell.angle_gamma   90.00
#
_symmetry.space_group_name_H-M   'P 1'
#
loop_
_entity.id
_entity.type
_entity.pdbx_description
1 polymer ?
#
loop_
_entity_poly.entity_id
_entity_poly.type
_entity_poly.pdbx_seq_one_letter_code
_entity_poly.pdbx_strand_id
1 'polypeptide(L)'
;MKRCIPVSFLAVLLITAQAHAVNRTWANPVNGPWNTAANWNPAGVPTAADDLTIPFAVTISVNNGGNALANSLTITAGAMINRPGAANPRVMTVTAGITVTPSGNVTINVPFTAASLTKTGSGVLTLTEQALSGAGQEVSGAVNVTGGTLLLNGPNTFTTGGIVTVGTGAALTRADAGTLAPGGGLTVNGGAVTFAAGGDLNSGGAVTLNGGSMTFNGSGGLSATGQPLTVGAGSSISTTADASISVGSVAINGGSVSFGGNGNLNASGAVSVGGGGSLSFAGSGNVFSQSFALASGSSFT
;
A
#
# COMPACT_ATOMS: atom_id res chain seq x y z
N MET A 1 -53.19 -26.01 -51.38
CA MET A 1 -52.12 -24.99 -51.38
C MET A 1 -51.52 -24.91 -49.98
N LYS A 2 -50.32 -25.46 -49.76
CA LYS A 2 -49.56 -25.31 -48.51
C LYS A 2 -48.28 -24.55 -48.85
N ARG A 3 -48.08 -23.38 -48.25
CA ARG A 3 -46.94 -22.48 -48.47
C ARG A 3 -45.86 -22.80 -47.43
N CYS A 4 -44.68 -23.25 -47.86
CA CYS A 4 -43.48 -23.32 -47.03
C CYS A 4 -42.76 -21.97 -47.08
N ILE A 5 -42.51 -21.36 -45.92
CA ILE A 5 -41.65 -20.18 -45.76
C ILE A 5 -40.29 -20.69 -45.27
N PRO A 6 -39.16 -20.37 -45.93
CA PRO A 6 -37.85 -20.68 -45.38
C PRO A 6 -37.47 -19.58 -44.38
N VAL A 7 -37.26 -19.96 -43.12
CA VAL A 7 -36.62 -19.11 -42.11
C VAL A 7 -35.11 -19.27 -42.30
N SER A 8 -34.48 -18.27 -42.92
CA SER A 8 -33.01 -18.18 -42.93
C SER A 8 -32.55 -17.66 -41.58
N PHE A 9 -31.94 -18.53 -40.77
CA PHE A 9 -31.21 -18.15 -39.58
C PHE A 9 -29.87 -17.51 -40.00
N LEU A 10 -29.78 -16.18 -39.92
CA LEU A 10 -28.52 -15.45 -40.06
C LEU A 10 -27.80 -15.48 -38.71
N ALA A 11 -26.84 -16.40 -38.54
CA ALA A 11 -25.96 -16.43 -37.39
C ALA A 11 -24.93 -15.29 -37.51
N VAL A 12 -25.13 -14.21 -36.75
CA VAL A 12 -24.13 -13.15 -36.58
C VAL A 12 -23.04 -13.69 -35.66
N LEU A 13 -21.88 -14.03 -36.23
CA LEU A 13 -20.67 -14.36 -35.49
C LEU A 13 -20.14 -13.07 -34.84
N LEU A 14 -20.45 -12.84 -33.56
CA LEU A 14 -19.76 -11.81 -32.77
C LEU A 14 -18.30 -12.25 -32.59
N ILE A 15 -17.43 -11.79 -33.48
CA ILE A 15 -15.99 -11.84 -33.27
C ILE A 15 -15.69 -10.81 -32.19
N THR A 16 -15.61 -11.24 -30.94
CA THR A 16 -15.01 -10.42 -29.89
C THR A 16 -13.55 -10.22 -30.27
N ALA A 17 -13.21 -9.03 -30.75
CA ALA A 17 -11.81 -8.64 -30.90
C ALA A 17 -11.17 -8.76 -29.52
N GLN A 18 -10.36 -9.80 -29.32
CA GLN A 18 -9.47 -9.86 -28.17
C GLN A 18 -8.54 -8.68 -28.33
N ALA A 19 -8.75 -7.64 -27.51
CA ALA A 19 -7.80 -6.54 -27.39
C ALA A 19 -6.51 -7.17 -26.84
N HIS A 20 -5.58 -7.50 -27.73
CA HIS A 20 -4.27 -8.00 -27.35
C HIS A 20 -3.60 -6.92 -26.51
N ALA A 21 -3.07 -7.31 -25.34
CA ALA A 21 -2.25 -6.43 -24.55
C ALA A 21 -1.04 -5.98 -25.39
N VAL A 22 -0.94 -4.68 -25.67
CA VAL A 22 0.21 -4.12 -26.36
C VAL A 22 1.19 -3.63 -25.30
N ASN A 23 2.41 -4.15 -25.35
CA ASN A 23 3.49 -3.63 -24.53
C ASN A 23 3.89 -2.26 -25.10
N ARG A 24 3.69 -1.19 -24.33
CA ARG A 24 4.10 0.16 -24.70
C ARG A 24 5.14 0.71 -23.74
N THR A 25 6.20 1.27 -24.29
CA THR A 25 7.26 1.93 -23.52
C THR A 25 7.17 3.43 -23.74
N TRP A 26 7.27 4.21 -22.66
CA TRP A 26 7.44 5.65 -22.77
C TRP A 26 8.77 5.95 -23.49
N ALA A 27 8.69 6.62 -24.64
CA ALA A 27 9.80 6.83 -25.55
C ALA A 27 10.26 8.29 -25.63
N ASN A 28 9.47 9.24 -25.13
CA ASN A 28 9.84 10.66 -25.14
C ASN A 28 10.80 10.98 -23.98
N PRO A 29 12.08 11.31 -24.21
CA PRO A 29 13.02 11.62 -23.14
C PRO A 29 12.74 12.96 -22.45
N VAL A 30 11.79 13.74 -22.97
CA VAL A 30 11.35 15.03 -22.41
C VAL A 30 9.99 14.88 -21.74
N ASN A 31 9.70 15.77 -20.80
CA ASN A 31 8.40 15.87 -20.15
C ASN A 31 7.27 15.97 -21.20
N GLY A 32 6.17 15.27 -20.97
CA GLY A 32 5.08 15.27 -21.93
C GLY A 32 3.77 14.68 -21.41
N PRO A 33 2.67 14.83 -22.18
CA PRO A 33 1.36 14.31 -21.79
C PRO A 33 1.27 12.79 -21.93
N TRP A 34 0.58 12.15 -21.00
CA TRP A 34 0.22 10.72 -21.08
C TRP A 34 -0.50 10.38 -22.38
N ASN A 35 -1.47 11.22 -22.78
CA ASN A 35 -2.36 10.96 -23.91
C ASN A 35 -1.79 11.36 -25.28
N THR A 36 -0.49 11.64 -25.38
CA THR A 36 0.17 11.90 -26.67
C THR A 36 0.71 10.59 -27.23
N ALA A 37 0.08 10.09 -28.30
CA ALA A 37 0.43 8.80 -28.93
C ALA A 37 1.92 8.67 -29.31
N ALA A 38 2.55 9.76 -29.74
CA ALA A 38 3.96 9.79 -30.13
C ALA A 38 4.93 9.67 -28.94
N ASN A 39 4.47 9.82 -27.69
CA ASN A 39 5.29 9.62 -26.51
C ASN A 39 5.47 8.15 -26.14
N TRP A 40 4.72 7.24 -26.78
CA TRP A 40 4.75 5.80 -26.52
C TRP A 40 5.31 5.04 -27.73
N ASN A 41 5.99 3.92 -27.48
CA ASN A 41 6.47 2.99 -28.51
C ASN A 41 5.95 1.57 -28.22
N PRO A 42 5.21 0.92 -29.13
CA PRO A 42 4.73 1.46 -30.41
C PRO A 42 3.80 2.65 -30.20
N ALA A 43 3.70 3.53 -31.20
CA ALA A 43 2.89 4.74 -31.13
C ALA A 43 1.42 4.42 -30.88
N GLY A 44 0.78 5.20 -30.00
CA GLY A 44 -0.62 5.05 -29.63
C GLY A 44 -0.87 5.49 -28.19
N VAL A 45 -2.09 5.98 -27.92
CA VAL A 45 -2.50 6.34 -26.57
C VAL A 45 -2.75 5.05 -25.77
N PRO A 46 -2.15 4.88 -24.58
CA PRO A 46 -2.40 3.72 -23.74
C PRO A 46 -3.87 3.54 -23.39
N THR A 47 -4.30 2.29 -23.40
CA THR A 47 -5.63 1.86 -22.94
C THR A 47 -5.51 0.91 -21.75
N ALA A 48 -6.64 0.55 -21.14
CA ALA A 48 -6.68 -0.41 -20.03
C ALA A 48 -6.23 -1.84 -20.41
N ALA A 49 -5.99 -2.14 -21.69
CA ALA A 49 -5.43 -3.40 -22.14
C ALA A 49 -3.89 -3.38 -22.24
N ASP A 50 -3.26 -2.20 -22.26
CA ASP A 50 -1.83 -2.07 -22.59
C ASP A 50 -0.93 -2.25 -21.36
N ASP A 51 0.20 -2.94 -21.53
CA ASP A 51 1.23 -3.11 -20.50
C ASP A 51 2.31 -2.05 -20.67
N LEU A 52 2.48 -1.19 -19.67
CA LEU A 52 3.26 0.03 -19.79
C LEU A 52 4.61 -0.07 -19.08
N THR A 53 5.64 0.50 -19.70
CA THR A 53 6.97 0.66 -19.08
C THR A 53 7.46 2.10 -19.19
N ILE A 54 7.92 2.67 -18.08
CA ILE A 54 8.59 3.99 -18.01
C ILE A 54 10.05 3.75 -17.60
N PRO A 55 10.99 3.75 -18.57
CA PRO A 55 12.34 3.22 -18.32
C PRO A 55 13.37 4.25 -17.86
N PHE A 56 13.08 5.55 -17.95
CA PHE A 56 14.00 6.63 -17.60
C PHE A 56 13.30 7.73 -16.82
N ALA A 57 14.08 8.66 -16.28
CA ALA A 57 13.56 9.77 -15.51
C ALA A 57 12.83 10.79 -16.40
N VAL A 58 11.57 11.06 -16.08
CA VAL A 58 10.71 11.97 -16.85
C VAL A 58 9.51 12.41 -16.01
N THR A 59 8.94 13.58 -16.29
CA THR A 59 7.62 13.97 -15.80
C THR A 59 6.56 13.74 -16.86
N ILE A 60 5.59 12.87 -16.57
CA ILE A 60 4.44 12.56 -17.42
C ILE A 60 3.22 13.27 -16.86
N SER A 61 2.57 14.11 -17.67
CA SER A 61 1.38 14.86 -17.24
C SER A 61 0.07 14.13 -17.59
N VAL A 62 -0.82 14.05 -16.61
CA VAL A 62 -2.19 13.53 -16.74
C VAL A 62 -3.16 14.72 -16.66
N ASN A 63 -3.39 15.38 -17.79
CA ASN A 63 -4.20 16.61 -17.86
C ASN A 63 -5.15 16.65 -19.06
N ASN A 64 -4.59 16.64 -20.26
CA ASN A 64 -5.31 16.79 -21.51
C ASN A 64 -5.43 15.40 -22.18
N GLY A 65 -6.63 15.06 -22.68
CA GLY A 65 -6.86 13.83 -23.46
C GLY A 65 -7.53 12.66 -22.75
N GLY A 66 -7.81 12.75 -21.44
CA GLY A 66 -8.52 11.68 -20.70
C GLY A 66 -7.74 11.18 -19.48
N ASN A 67 -8.30 10.15 -18.82
CA ASN A 67 -7.66 9.45 -17.70
C ASN A 67 -6.43 8.67 -18.21
N ALA A 68 -5.45 8.47 -17.34
CA ALA A 68 -4.34 7.57 -17.63
C ALA A 68 -4.82 6.13 -17.41
N LEU A 69 -4.82 5.31 -18.46
CA LEU A 69 -5.27 3.92 -18.41
C LEU A 69 -4.11 2.97 -18.73
N ALA A 70 -4.05 1.84 -18.03
CA ALA A 70 -3.09 0.77 -18.27
C ALA A 70 -3.67 -0.57 -17.79
N ASN A 71 -3.20 -1.67 -18.38
CA ASN A 71 -3.33 -2.99 -17.76
C ASN A 71 -2.32 -3.11 -16.62
N SER A 72 -1.02 -3.04 -16.93
CA SER A 72 0.05 -2.97 -15.94
C SER A 72 0.93 -1.75 -16.15
N LEU A 73 1.60 -1.30 -15.10
CA LEU A 73 2.53 -0.17 -15.16
C LEU A 73 3.82 -0.52 -14.45
N THR A 74 4.93 -0.52 -15.20
CA THR A 74 6.28 -0.71 -14.66
C THR A 74 7.08 0.58 -14.75
N ILE A 75 7.69 1.01 -13.65
CA ILE A 75 8.55 2.19 -13.58
C ILE A 75 9.92 1.76 -13.05
N THR A 76 10.97 1.91 -13.87
CA THR A 76 12.33 1.40 -13.55
C THR A 76 13.35 2.50 -13.27
N ALA A 77 12.96 3.76 -13.37
CA ALA A 77 13.81 4.93 -13.12
C ALA A 77 13.01 6.02 -12.41
N GLY A 78 13.69 7.11 -12.01
CA GLY A 78 13.05 8.19 -11.25
C GLY A 78 12.06 9.00 -12.08
N ALA A 79 10.79 8.60 -12.13
CA ALA A 79 9.74 9.26 -12.90
C ALA A 79 8.71 9.96 -12.01
N MET A 80 8.07 11.01 -12.53
CA MET A 80 6.92 11.65 -11.89
C MET A 80 5.69 11.51 -12.79
N ILE A 81 4.64 10.88 -12.28
CA ILE A 81 3.31 10.91 -12.92
C ILE A 81 2.51 12.00 -12.24
N ASN A 82 2.31 13.10 -12.93
CA ASN A 82 1.79 14.33 -12.35
C ASN A 82 0.41 14.68 -12.91
N ARG A 83 -0.55 14.96 -12.03
CA ARG A 83 -1.81 15.62 -12.37
C ARG A 83 -1.69 17.12 -12.05
N PRO A 84 -1.40 17.98 -13.03
CA PRO A 84 -1.30 19.41 -12.78
C PRO A 84 -2.68 20.01 -12.47
N GLY A 85 -2.73 20.86 -11.44
CA GLY A 85 -3.91 21.60 -11.00
C GLY A 85 -4.87 20.78 -10.13
N ALA A 86 -5.29 21.34 -8.98
CA ALA A 86 -6.18 20.66 -8.04
C ALA A 86 -7.59 20.37 -8.59
N ALA A 87 -8.08 21.21 -9.51
CA ALA A 87 -9.41 21.06 -10.14
C ALA A 87 -9.44 20.01 -11.26
N ASN A 88 -8.32 19.38 -11.58
CA ASN A 88 -8.22 18.40 -12.65
C ASN A 88 -8.86 17.07 -12.20
N PRO A 89 -9.95 16.60 -12.83
CA PRO A 89 -10.67 15.40 -12.39
C PRO A 89 -10.01 14.10 -12.86
N ARG A 90 -8.89 14.17 -13.59
CA ARG A 90 -8.26 12.98 -14.14
C ARG A 90 -7.70 12.08 -13.05
N VAL A 91 -7.76 10.79 -13.33
CA VAL A 91 -7.23 9.71 -12.50
C VAL A 91 -6.34 8.79 -13.33
N MET A 92 -5.54 7.97 -12.64
CA MET A 92 -4.80 6.87 -13.23
C MET A 92 -5.44 5.53 -12.83
N THR A 93 -5.87 4.73 -13.78
CA THR A 93 -6.45 3.41 -13.52
C THR A 93 -5.56 2.35 -14.13
N VAL A 94 -5.01 1.49 -13.27
CA VAL A 94 -4.22 0.31 -13.65
C VAL A 94 -5.01 -0.92 -13.27
N THR A 95 -5.47 -1.71 -14.24
CA THR A 95 -6.39 -2.83 -13.94
C THR A 95 -5.69 -4.02 -13.28
N ALA A 96 -4.39 -4.19 -13.51
CA ALA A 96 -3.53 -5.14 -12.86
C ALA A 96 -2.60 -4.42 -11.86
N GLY A 97 -1.29 -4.65 -11.95
CA GLY A 97 -0.32 -4.16 -10.97
C GLY A 97 0.46 -2.92 -11.40
N ILE A 98 0.80 -2.08 -10.41
CA ILE A 98 1.87 -1.10 -10.53
C ILE A 98 3.14 -1.70 -9.91
N THR A 99 4.24 -1.74 -10.68
CA THR A 99 5.55 -2.19 -10.22
C THR A 99 6.57 -1.06 -10.34
N VAL A 100 7.20 -0.72 -9.22
CA VAL A 100 8.17 0.37 -9.12
C VAL A 100 9.49 -0.23 -8.66
N THR A 101 10.48 -0.26 -9.55
CA THR A 101 11.81 -0.87 -9.34
C THR A 101 12.99 0.13 -9.43
N PRO A 102 12.84 1.43 -9.14
CA PRO A 102 13.84 2.42 -9.50
C PRO A 102 15.02 2.40 -8.51
N SER A 103 16.19 2.76 -9.03
CA SER A 103 17.31 3.22 -8.20
C SER A 103 17.13 4.68 -7.73
N GLY A 104 16.35 5.48 -8.48
CA GLY A 104 15.98 6.88 -8.16
C GLY A 104 14.58 7.03 -7.57
N ASN A 105 14.16 8.28 -7.32
CA ASN A 105 12.86 8.57 -6.71
C ASN A 105 11.74 8.65 -7.74
N VAL A 106 10.63 7.98 -7.47
CA VAL A 106 9.40 8.01 -8.26
C VAL A 106 8.31 8.72 -7.46
N THR A 107 7.53 9.55 -8.13
CA THR A 107 6.38 10.23 -7.53
C THR A 107 5.12 9.94 -8.33
N ILE A 108 4.09 9.42 -7.67
CA ILE A 108 2.72 9.38 -8.20
C ILE A 108 1.98 10.54 -7.54
N ASN A 109 1.63 11.54 -8.35
CA ASN A 109 0.90 12.75 -7.96
C ASN A 109 -0.40 12.87 -8.75
N VAL A 110 -1.17 11.79 -8.79
CA VAL A 110 -2.47 11.66 -9.44
C VAL A 110 -3.28 10.63 -8.64
N PRO A 111 -4.58 10.85 -8.39
CA PRO A 111 -5.42 9.81 -7.81
C PRO A 111 -5.33 8.55 -8.65
N PHE A 112 -5.21 7.39 -8.02
CA PHE A 112 -5.05 6.17 -8.75
C PHE A 112 -5.84 5.01 -8.17
N THR A 113 -6.08 4.02 -9.03
CA THR A 113 -6.53 2.68 -8.64
C THR A 113 -5.61 1.64 -9.26
N ALA A 114 -5.30 0.60 -8.50
CA ALA A 114 -4.53 -0.57 -8.94
C ALA A 114 -5.06 -1.87 -8.32
N ALA A 115 -4.86 -3.02 -8.97
CA ALA A 115 -5.11 -4.31 -8.33
C ALA A 115 -3.97 -4.72 -7.39
N SER A 116 -2.74 -4.29 -7.65
CA SER A 116 -1.62 -4.47 -6.74
C SER A 116 -0.59 -3.36 -6.88
N LEU A 117 0.22 -3.18 -5.83
CA LEU A 117 1.36 -2.27 -5.87
C LEU A 117 2.60 -2.98 -5.34
N THR A 118 3.66 -3.04 -6.14
CA THR A 118 4.96 -3.58 -5.73
C THR A 118 6.03 -2.50 -5.81
N LYS A 119 6.70 -2.25 -4.69
CA LYS A 119 7.86 -1.37 -4.60
C LYS A 119 9.12 -2.19 -4.27
N THR A 120 10.11 -2.12 -5.14
CA THR A 120 11.45 -2.70 -4.96
C THR A 120 12.53 -1.72 -5.46
N GLY A 121 13.80 -2.13 -5.47
CA GLY A 121 14.93 -1.25 -5.76
C GLY A 121 15.20 -0.27 -4.60
N SER A 122 16.29 0.48 -4.67
CA SER A 122 16.77 1.32 -3.55
C SER A 122 16.08 2.67 -3.41
N GLY A 123 15.37 3.14 -4.45
CA GLY A 123 14.77 4.48 -4.47
C GLY A 123 13.53 4.62 -3.57
N VAL A 124 12.97 5.83 -3.54
CA VAL A 124 11.71 6.15 -2.87
C VAL A 124 10.56 6.18 -3.88
N LEU A 125 9.45 5.51 -3.59
CA LEU A 125 8.16 5.76 -4.24
C LEU A 125 7.33 6.66 -3.33
N THR A 126 7.06 7.89 -3.77
CA THR A 126 6.20 8.84 -3.07
C THR A 126 4.80 8.80 -3.66
N LEU A 127 3.81 8.48 -2.82
CA LEU A 127 2.39 8.73 -3.08
C LEU A 127 2.01 10.03 -2.38
N THR A 128 1.71 11.07 -3.14
CA THR A 128 1.37 12.38 -2.57
C THR A 128 -0.07 12.43 -2.05
N GLU A 129 -0.45 13.52 -1.38
CA GLU A 129 -1.84 13.79 -0.96
C GLU A 129 -2.84 13.66 -2.12
N GLN A 130 -2.41 14.01 -3.34
CA GLN A 130 -3.24 13.90 -4.54
C GLN A 130 -3.42 12.44 -4.96
N ALA A 131 -2.41 11.60 -4.75
CA ALA A 131 -2.51 10.17 -5.00
C ALA A 131 -3.36 9.46 -3.93
N LEU A 132 -3.26 9.93 -2.68
CA LEU A 132 -4.06 9.49 -1.55
C LEU A 132 -5.41 10.21 -1.56
N SER A 133 -6.24 9.90 -2.56
CA SER A 133 -7.45 10.67 -2.85
C SER A 133 -8.49 10.71 -1.72
N GLY A 134 -8.36 9.83 -0.72
CA GLY A 134 -9.28 9.72 0.42
C GLY A 134 -10.70 9.28 0.04
N ALA A 135 -10.94 8.99 -1.25
CA ALA A 135 -12.26 8.76 -1.83
C ALA A 135 -12.55 7.28 -2.14
N GLY A 136 -11.67 6.35 -1.76
CA GLY A 136 -11.87 4.92 -1.98
C GLY A 136 -10.61 4.07 -1.79
N GLN A 137 -10.69 2.82 -2.25
CA GLN A 137 -9.55 1.91 -2.28
C GLN A 137 -8.58 2.32 -3.40
N GLU A 138 -7.36 2.76 -3.04
CA GLU A 138 -6.30 2.99 -4.02
C GLU A 138 -5.74 1.67 -4.58
N VAL A 139 -5.66 0.63 -3.75
CA VAL A 139 -5.19 -0.71 -4.19
C VAL A 139 -6.20 -1.78 -3.79
N SER A 140 -6.83 -2.47 -4.74
CA SER A 140 -7.85 -3.47 -4.38
C SER A 140 -7.25 -4.78 -3.83
N GLY A 141 -5.99 -5.08 -4.14
CA GLY A 141 -5.27 -6.24 -3.65
C GLY A 141 -4.08 -5.88 -2.77
N ALA A 142 -3.00 -6.66 -2.91
CA ALA A 142 -1.84 -6.58 -2.03
C ALA A 142 -0.89 -5.40 -2.37
N VAL A 143 -0.20 -4.91 -1.34
CA VAL A 143 0.92 -4.00 -1.49
C VAL A 143 2.19 -4.67 -0.95
N ASN A 144 3.22 -4.77 -1.78
CA ASN A 144 4.48 -5.40 -1.42
C ASN A 144 5.61 -4.38 -1.50
N VAL A 145 6.24 -4.06 -0.37
CA VAL A 145 7.43 -3.21 -0.30
C VAL A 145 8.62 -4.09 0.01
N THR A 146 9.33 -4.54 -1.03
CA THR A 146 10.44 -5.50 -0.91
C THR A 146 11.82 -4.86 -1.05
N GLY A 147 11.89 -3.55 -1.27
CA GLY A 147 13.13 -2.79 -1.29
C GLY A 147 12.90 -1.28 -1.35
N GLY A 148 13.84 -0.51 -0.79
CA GLY A 148 13.75 0.95 -0.72
C GLY A 148 12.54 1.41 0.10
N THR A 149 12.01 2.59 -0.19
CA THR A 149 10.94 3.19 0.61
C THR A 149 9.64 3.37 -0.19
N LEU A 150 8.51 2.98 0.39
CA LEU A 150 7.19 3.52 0.03
C LEU A 150 6.85 4.64 1.01
N LEU A 151 6.76 5.86 0.49
CA LEU A 151 6.43 7.06 1.25
C LEU A 151 4.99 7.49 0.95
N LEU A 152 4.15 7.46 1.97
CA LEU A 152 2.78 7.95 1.94
C LEU A 152 2.79 9.39 2.48
N ASN A 153 2.72 10.35 1.59
CA ASN A 153 2.95 11.77 1.83
C ASN A 153 1.66 12.57 1.60
N GLY A 154 0.78 12.52 2.59
CA GLY A 154 -0.48 13.24 2.63
C GLY A 154 -1.31 12.84 3.86
N PRO A 155 -2.23 13.71 4.30
CA PRO A 155 -3.04 13.48 5.51
C PRO A 155 -4.16 12.45 5.30
N ASN A 156 -4.39 12.00 4.08
CA ASN A 156 -5.51 11.13 3.74
C ASN A 156 -5.21 9.65 4.04
N THR A 157 -6.28 8.85 4.12
CA THR A 157 -6.16 7.40 4.23
C THR A 157 -5.58 6.80 2.96
N PHE A 158 -4.66 5.85 3.10
CA PHE A 158 -4.25 4.95 2.02
C PHE A 158 -4.88 3.59 2.28
N THR A 159 -5.81 3.19 1.42
CA THR A 159 -6.63 2.00 1.64
C THR A 159 -6.29 0.92 0.64
N THR A 160 -6.03 -0.28 1.18
CA THR A 160 -5.71 -1.46 0.36
C THR A 160 -6.70 -2.58 0.68
N GLY A 161 -7.06 -3.43 -0.28
CA GLY A 161 -7.97 -4.55 -0.01
C GLY A 161 -7.24 -5.81 0.48
N GLY A 162 -5.98 -5.99 0.08
CA GLY A 162 -5.15 -7.12 0.46
C GLY A 162 -4.24 -6.85 1.66
N ILE A 163 -3.29 -7.76 1.86
CA ILE A 163 -2.22 -7.62 2.85
C ILE A 163 -1.21 -6.57 2.35
N VAL A 164 -0.73 -5.73 3.25
CA VAL A 164 0.50 -4.95 3.05
C VAL A 164 1.67 -5.74 3.61
N THR A 165 2.71 -5.96 2.81
CA THR A 165 3.94 -6.66 3.22
C THR A 165 5.14 -5.73 3.11
N VAL A 166 5.95 -5.64 4.17
CA VAL A 166 7.22 -4.92 4.17
C VAL A 166 8.36 -5.91 4.38
N GLY A 167 9.17 -6.11 3.34
CA GLY A 167 10.29 -7.05 3.32
C GLY A 167 11.55 -6.53 4.00
N THR A 168 12.56 -7.39 4.07
CA THR A 168 13.84 -7.09 4.72
C THR A 168 14.53 -5.87 4.10
N GLY A 169 14.97 -4.93 4.94
CA GLY A 169 15.66 -3.72 4.49
C GLY A 169 14.79 -2.71 3.73
N ALA A 170 13.49 -2.99 3.56
CA ALA A 170 12.54 -2.06 2.98
C ALA A 170 11.89 -1.17 4.06
N ALA A 171 11.36 -0.03 3.64
CA ALA A 171 10.67 0.91 4.52
C ALA A 171 9.29 1.29 3.98
N LEU A 172 8.31 1.36 4.88
CA LEU A 172 7.00 1.98 4.64
C LEU A 172 6.84 3.14 5.62
N THR A 173 6.76 4.36 5.09
CA THR A 173 6.65 5.57 5.90
C THR A 173 5.33 6.28 5.63
N ARG A 174 4.56 6.50 6.69
CA ARG A 174 3.44 7.43 6.72
C ARG A 174 3.95 8.76 7.29
N ALA A 175 4.14 9.75 6.43
CA ALA A 175 4.84 11.00 6.80
C ALA A 175 3.94 12.02 7.52
N ASP A 176 2.63 11.92 7.32
CA ASP A 176 1.64 12.85 7.89
C ASP A 176 0.63 12.10 8.77
N ALA A 177 -0.29 12.83 9.39
CA ALA A 177 -1.31 12.31 10.30
C ALA A 177 -2.43 11.48 9.63
N GLY A 178 -2.16 10.85 8.48
CA GLY A 178 -3.13 10.00 7.77
C GLY A 178 -3.10 8.55 8.23
N THR A 179 -4.12 7.78 7.81
CA THR A 179 -4.27 6.36 8.17
C THR A 179 -3.76 5.41 7.08
N LEU A 180 -2.99 4.38 7.44
CA LEU A 180 -2.77 3.20 6.62
C LEU A 180 -3.87 2.18 6.92
N ALA A 181 -4.66 1.81 5.93
CA ALA A 181 -5.82 0.96 6.11
C ALA A 181 -5.77 -0.30 5.23
N PRO A 182 -4.98 -1.33 5.64
CA PRO A 182 -4.91 -2.57 4.89
C PRO A 182 -6.06 -3.52 5.25
N GLY A 183 -6.90 -3.84 4.26
CA GLY A 183 -8.03 -4.74 4.43
C GLY A 183 -7.63 -6.16 4.81
N GLY A 184 -6.51 -6.66 4.28
CA GLY A 184 -6.03 -8.02 4.53
C GLY A 184 -5.08 -8.16 5.71
N GLY A 185 -4.57 -7.07 6.30
CA GLY A 185 -3.55 -7.12 7.35
C GLY A 185 -2.24 -6.43 6.99
N LEU A 186 -1.32 -6.39 7.95
CA LEU A 186 0.05 -5.91 7.76
C LEU A 186 1.06 -6.97 8.20
N THR A 187 2.01 -7.30 7.34
CA THR A 187 3.13 -8.19 7.65
C THR A 187 4.47 -7.47 7.47
N VAL A 188 5.35 -7.56 8.47
CA VAL A 188 6.71 -7.01 8.42
C VAL A 188 7.72 -8.15 8.57
N ASN A 189 8.58 -8.32 7.57
CA ASN A 189 9.55 -9.41 7.46
C ASN A 189 11.00 -8.86 7.47
N GLY A 190 11.34 -8.04 8.47
CA GLY A 190 12.67 -7.44 8.61
C GLY A 190 12.82 -6.02 8.06
N GLY A 191 11.72 -5.39 7.63
CA GLY A 191 11.70 -3.98 7.23
C GLY A 191 11.29 -3.04 8.35
N ALA A 192 11.14 -1.75 8.04
CA ALA A 192 10.67 -0.73 8.97
C ALA A 192 9.33 -0.15 8.51
N VAL A 193 8.38 -0.03 9.43
CA VAL A 193 7.13 0.72 9.25
C VAL A 193 7.15 1.90 10.21
N THR A 194 6.96 3.12 9.71
CA THR A 194 7.01 4.32 10.54
C THR A 194 5.80 5.20 10.28
N PHE A 195 5.13 5.58 11.37
CA PHE A 195 4.06 6.56 11.38
C PHE A 195 4.56 7.83 12.04
N ALA A 196 4.38 8.96 11.36
CA ALA A 196 4.58 10.28 11.94
C ALA A 196 3.56 10.58 13.05
N ALA A 197 3.69 11.75 13.67
CA ALA A 197 2.76 12.18 14.71
C ALA A 197 1.32 12.22 14.17
N GLY A 198 0.42 11.52 14.85
CA GLY A 198 -0.99 11.38 14.45
C GLY A 198 -1.26 10.37 13.32
N GLY A 199 -0.24 9.72 12.76
CA GLY A 199 -0.43 8.69 11.74
C GLY A 199 -0.91 7.38 12.34
N ASP A 200 -1.97 6.80 11.79
CA ASP A 200 -2.62 5.59 12.31
C ASP A 200 -2.42 4.37 11.40
N LEU A 201 -2.49 3.18 12.00
CA LEU A 201 -2.73 1.92 11.30
C LEU A 201 -4.12 1.40 11.66
N ASN A 202 -5.00 1.27 10.67
CA ASN A 202 -6.32 0.65 10.82
C ASN A 202 -6.41 -0.62 9.97
N SER A 203 -5.98 -1.74 10.53
CA SER A 203 -5.88 -3.01 9.82
C SER A 203 -7.19 -3.81 9.89
N GLY A 204 -7.70 -4.22 8.73
CA GLY A 204 -8.84 -5.14 8.62
C GLY A 204 -8.47 -6.61 8.88
N GLY A 205 -7.18 -6.95 8.80
CA GLY A 205 -6.64 -8.28 9.08
C GLY A 205 -5.58 -8.29 10.17
N ALA A 206 -4.95 -9.45 10.36
CA ALA A 206 -3.88 -9.65 11.33
C ALA A 206 -2.69 -8.69 11.11
N VAL A 207 -2.05 -8.30 12.20
CA VAL A 207 -0.78 -7.56 12.17
C VAL A 207 0.32 -8.47 12.68
N THR A 208 1.33 -8.73 11.84
CA THR A 208 2.40 -9.69 12.14
C THR A 208 3.76 -9.08 11.86
N LEU A 209 4.65 -9.12 12.83
CA LEU A 209 6.06 -8.80 12.64
C LEU A 209 6.87 -10.09 12.82
N ASN A 210 7.48 -10.55 11.74
CA ASN A 210 8.41 -11.69 11.71
C ASN A 210 9.89 -11.24 11.77
N GLY A 211 10.11 -9.93 11.75
CA GLY A 211 11.39 -9.25 11.94
C GLY A 211 11.21 -7.75 11.70
N GLY A 212 12.17 -6.92 12.12
CA GLY A 212 12.17 -5.49 11.83
C GLY A 212 11.35 -4.68 12.83
N SER A 213 10.83 -3.52 12.43
CA SER A 213 10.18 -2.60 13.38
C SER A 213 8.90 -1.96 12.85
N MET A 214 8.03 -1.60 13.79
CA MET A 214 6.93 -0.65 13.60
C MET A 214 7.02 0.44 14.65
N THR A 215 6.99 1.71 14.25
CA THR A 215 7.10 2.83 15.17
C THR A 215 6.03 3.88 14.94
N PHE A 216 5.40 4.33 16.03
CA PHE A 216 4.47 5.44 16.06
C PHE A 216 5.11 6.64 16.77
N ASN A 217 5.44 7.68 16.00
CA ASN A 217 6.17 8.86 16.49
C ASN A 217 5.28 9.94 17.12
N GLY A 218 4.07 9.59 17.56
CA GLY A 218 3.15 10.51 18.24
C GLY A 218 1.94 9.78 18.80
N SER A 219 0.77 10.41 18.76
CA SER A 219 -0.47 9.86 19.33
C SER A 219 -1.25 8.91 18.41
N GLY A 220 -0.86 8.81 17.14
CA GLY A 220 -1.49 7.86 16.21
C GLY A 220 -1.11 6.42 16.54
N GLY A 221 -2.06 5.50 16.49
CA GLY A 221 -1.94 4.15 17.05
C GLY A 221 -2.29 3.03 16.07
N LEU A 222 -2.41 1.82 16.61
CA LEU A 222 -2.81 0.63 15.88
C LEU A 222 -4.23 0.21 16.29
N SER A 223 -5.12 0.10 15.32
CA SER A 223 -6.43 -0.55 15.43
C SER A 223 -6.47 -1.76 14.49
N ALA A 224 -6.67 -2.96 15.05
CA ALA A 224 -6.97 -4.19 14.34
C ALA A 224 -8.00 -5.00 15.14
N THR A 225 -9.13 -4.36 15.46
CA THR A 225 -10.15 -4.91 16.37
C THR A 225 -10.61 -6.29 15.94
N GLY A 226 -10.56 -7.25 16.87
CA GLY A 226 -10.90 -8.65 16.61
C GLY A 226 -9.82 -9.46 15.89
N GLN A 227 -8.74 -8.83 15.41
CA GLN A 227 -7.64 -9.48 14.69
C GLN A 227 -6.42 -9.69 15.59
N PRO A 228 -5.63 -10.75 15.38
CA PRO A 228 -4.43 -10.99 16.19
C PRO A 228 -3.30 -10.01 15.83
N LEU A 229 -2.53 -9.65 16.86
CA LEU A 229 -1.21 -9.03 16.76
C LEU A 229 -0.14 -10.06 17.16
N THR A 230 0.82 -10.32 16.28
CA THR A 230 1.97 -11.17 16.57
C THR A 230 3.27 -10.40 16.40
N VAL A 231 4.15 -10.47 17.40
CA VAL A 231 5.48 -9.85 17.39
C VAL A 231 6.53 -10.93 17.65
N GLY A 232 7.16 -11.41 16.59
CA GLY A 232 8.16 -12.47 16.63
C GLY A 232 9.56 -11.99 17.05
N ALA A 233 10.46 -12.94 17.22
CA ALA A 233 11.85 -12.68 17.60
C ALA A 233 12.53 -11.67 16.65
N GLY A 234 13.33 -10.77 17.22
CA GLY A 234 14.00 -9.71 16.45
C GLY A 234 13.06 -8.63 15.88
N SER A 235 11.79 -8.64 16.29
CA SER A 235 10.81 -7.61 15.93
C SER A 235 10.55 -6.64 17.08
N SER A 236 10.22 -5.39 16.76
CA SER A 236 9.78 -4.42 17.74
C SER A 236 8.58 -3.59 17.28
N ILE A 237 7.70 -3.27 18.23
CA ILE A 237 6.72 -2.19 18.09
C ILE A 237 7.04 -1.14 19.16
N SER A 238 7.14 0.12 18.76
CA SER A 238 7.35 1.21 19.70
C SER A 238 6.39 2.37 19.46
N THR A 239 5.94 2.98 20.55
CA THR A 239 5.25 4.28 20.52
C THR A 239 6.08 5.31 21.27
N THR A 240 6.08 6.57 20.83
CA THR A 240 6.84 7.64 21.51
C THR A 240 5.97 8.57 22.36
N ALA A 241 4.64 8.55 22.16
CA ALA A 241 3.67 9.33 22.93
C ALA A 241 2.46 8.44 23.29
N ASP A 242 1.25 9.02 23.34
CA ASP A 242 0.05 8.36 23.88
C ASP A 242 -0.64 7.38 22.91
N ALA A 243 0.05 6.93 21.87
CA ALA A 243 -0.50 5.98 20.91
C ALA A 243 -0.87 4.65 21.58
N SER A 244 -2.10 4.21 21.37
CA SER A 244 -2.62 2.95 21.88
C SER A 244 -2.63 1.86 20.81
N ILE A 245 -2.61 0.61 21.25
CA ILE A 245 -2.78 -0.58 20.41
C ILE A 245 -4.10 -1.24 20.78
N SER A 246 -5.01 -1.39 19.84
CA SER A 246 -6.33 -1.99 20.03
C SER A 246 -6.54 -3.16 19.06
N VAL A 247 -6.55 -4.39 19.57
CA VAL A 247 -6.52 -5.62 18.75
C VAL A 247 -7.37 -6.75 19.34
N GLY A 248 -7.54 -7.84 18.61
CA GLY A 248 -8.23 -9.04 19.07
C GLY A 248 -7.46 -9.87 20.09
N SER A 249 -6.18 -10.15 19.83
CA SER A 249 -5.30 -10.85 20.77
C SER A 249 -3.85 -10.44 20.52
N VAL A 250 -2.97 -10.71 21.48
CA VAL A 250 -1.55 -10.33 21.40
C VAL A 250 -0.67 -11.52 21.73
N ALA A 251 0.28 -11.82 20.84
CA ALA A 251 1.34 -12.78 21.06
C ALA A 251 2.70 -12.13 20.80
N ILE A 252 3.48 -11.90 21.86
CA ILE A 252 4.86 -11.43 21.78
C ILE A 252 5.75 -12.66 21.96
N ASN A 253 6.34 -13.15 20.87
CA ASN A 253 7.10 -14.39 20.78
C ASN A 253 8.59 -14.08 20.56
N GLY A 254 9.25 -13.54 21.59
CA GLY A 254 10.66 -13.13 21.55
C GLY A 254 10.93 -11.73 20.98
N GLY A 255 9.90 -11.02 20.54
CA GLY A 255 9.99 -9.61 20.13
C GLY A 255 9.71 -8.64 21.28
N SER A 256 9.59 -7.35 20.97
CA SER A 256 9.30 -6.31 21.95
C SER A 256 8.10 -5.43 21.55
N VAL A 257 7.30 -5.04 22.54
CA VAL A 257 6.30 -3.98 22.41
C VAL A 257 6.55 -2.97 23.51
N SER A 258 6.79 -1.70 23.14
CA SER A 258 7.15 -0.66 24.08
C SER A 258 6.29 0.59 23.89
N PHE A 259 5.71 1.07 24.99
CA PHE A 259 4.95 2.31 25.03
C PHE A 259 5.78 3.39 25.71
N GLY A 260 6.20 4.39 24.93
CA GLY A 260 6.99 5.52 25.43
C GLY A 260 6.17 6.57 26.17
N GLY A 261 4.87 6.70 25.85
CA GLY A 261 3.92 7.59 26.53
C GLY A 261 2.85 6.84 27.32
N ASN A 262 1.65 7.43 27.44
CA ASN A 262 0.55 6.87 28.25
C ASN A 262 -0.41 5.99 27.44
N GLY A 263 0.02 5.51 26.27
CA GLY A 263 -0.77 4.63 25.41
C GLY A 263 -1.12 3.32 26.11
N ASN A 264 -2.28 2.75 25.78
CA ASN A 264 -2.75 1.49 26.34
C ASN A 264 -2.58 0.33 25.34
N LEU A 265 -2.49 -0.88 25.87
CA LEU A 265 -2.69 -2.12 25.11
C LEU A 265 -4.10 -2.65 25.39
N ASN A 266 -5.00 -2.52 24.41
CA ASN A 266 -6.38 -2.99 24.46
C ASN A 266 -6.55 -4.26 23.61
N ALA A 267 -6.44 -5.43 24.23
CA ALA A 267 -6.72 -6.70 23.58
C ALA A 267 -8.12 -7.18 23.98
N SER A 268 -9.00 -7.46 23.01
CA SER A 268 -10.31 -8.05 23.35
C SER A 268 -10.21 -9.52 23.77
N GLY A 269 -9.05 -10.14 23.62
CA GLY A 269 -8.73 -11.54 23.94
C GLY A 269 -7.49 -11.69 24.82
N ALA A 270 -6.75 -12.77 24.63
CA ALA A 270 -5.55 -13.06 25.43
C ALA A 270 -4.35 -12.19 25.02
N VAL A 271 -3.52 -11.87 26.00
CA VAL A 271 -2.19 -11.29 25.84
C VAL A 271 -1.18 -12.31 26.36
N SER A 272 -0.19 -12.65 25.53
CA SER A 272 0.89 -13.57 25.90
C SER A 272 2.25 -12.96 25.57
N VAL A 273 3.18 -13.08 26.50
CA VAL A 273 4.57 -12.65 26.34
C VAL A 273 5.49 -13.84 26.61
N GLY A 274 6.04 -14.41 25.54
CA GLY A 274 6.84 -15.63 25.52
C GLY A 274 8.16 -15.47 24.77
N GLY A 275 8.96 -16.53 24.75
CA GLY A 275 10.18 -16.61 23.93
C GLY A 275 11.28 -15.60 24.28
N GLY A 276 11.29 -15.08 25.52
CA GLY A 276 12.20 -13.99 25.91
C GLY A 276 11.74 -12.60 25.46
N GLY A 277 10.47 -12.46 25.05
CA GLY A 277 9.90 -11.21 24.59
C GLY A 277 9.64 -10.21 25.73
N SER A 278 9.38 -8.96 25.36
CA SER A 278 9.11 -7.89 26.31
C SER A 278 7.85 -7.09 25.97
N LEU A 279 7.13 -6.69 27.01
CA LEU A 279 6.08 -5.68 26.96
C LEU A 279 6.39 -4.61 28.00
N SER A 280 6.59 -3.36 27.59
CA SER A 280 7.00 -2.30 28.51
C SER A 280 6.19 -1.01 28.39
N PHE A 281 5.95 -0.33 29.51
CA PHE A 281 5.35 1.00 29.57
C PHE A 281 6.29 1.96 30.30
N ALA A 282 6.75 3.00 29.61
CA ALA A 282 7.51 4.08 30.25
C ALA A 282 6.59 5.10 30.95
N GLY A 283 5.35 5.24 30.46
CA GLY A 283 4.31 6.10 31.03
C GLY A 283 3.27 5.32 31.86
N SER A 284 2.10 5.92 32.06
CA SER A 284 1.00 5.35 32.88
C SER A 284 0.04 4.44 32.09
N GLY A 285 0.52 3.81 31.02
CA GLY A 285 -0.31 2.95 30.17
C GLY A 285 -0.74 1.66 30.87
N ASN A 286 -1.84 1.08 30.41
CA ASN A 286 -2.43 -0.13 30.97
C ASN A 286 -2.56 -1.25 29.92
N VAL A 287 -2.69 -2.48 30.42
CA VAL A 287 -3.08 -3.65 29.61
C VAL A 287 -4.52 -4.04 29.95
N PHE A 288 -5.39 -4.01 28.94
CA PHE A 288 -6.75 -4.54 29.01
C PHE A 288 -6.79 -5.83 28.19
N SER A 289 -7.11 -6.95 28.83
CA SER A 289 -7.15 -8.27 28.20
C SER A 289 -8.09 -9.21 28.93
N GLN A 290 -8.55 -10.27 28.26
CA GLN A 290 -9.31 -11.34 28.92
C GLN A 290 -8.42 -12.23 29.80
N SER A 291 -7.15 -12.37 29.40
CA SER A 291 -6.15 -13.11 30.16
C SER A 291 -4.76 -12.60 29.79
N PHE A 292 -3.85 -12.69 30.76
CA PHE A 292 -2.46 -12.30 30.59
C PHE A 292 -1.55 -13.46 30.99
N ALA A 293 -0.60 -13.81 30.12
CA ALA A 293 0.39 -14.85 30.37
C ALA A 293 1.81 -14.32 30.13
N LEU A 294 2.69 -14.52 31.11
CA LEU A 294 4.11 -14.18 31.02
C LEU A 294 4.93 -15.46 31.19
N ALA A 295 5.66 -15.86 30.15
CA ALA A 295 6.53 -17.02 30.20
C ALA A 295 7.84 -16.72 30.94
N SER A 296 8.51 -17.77 31.43
CA SER A 296 9.85 -17.64 32.00
C SER A 296 10.83 -17.01 31.00
N GLY A 297 11.64 -16.06 31.46
CA GLY A 297 12.62 -15.34 30.64
C GLY A 297 12.05 -14.15 29.84
N SER A 298 10.73 -13.97 29.81
CA SER A 298 10.08 -12.78 29.25
C SER A 298 10.01 -11.64 30.28
N SER A 299 9.80 -10.40 29.83
CA SER A 299 9.65 -9.24 30.71
C SER A 299 8.34 -8.47 30.52
N PHE A 300 7.83 -7.97 31.64
CA PHE A 300 6.73 -7.00 31.71
C PHE A 300 7.13 -5.90 32.70
N THR A 301 7.24 -4.66 32.23
CA THR A 301 7.75 -3.53 33.04
C THR A 301 6.96 -2.27 32.83
#